data_AF-A0A836VCJ4-F1
#
_entry.id   AF-A0A836VCJ4-F1
#
_cell.length_a   1.000
_cell.length_b   1.000
_cell.length_c   1.000
_cell.angle_alpha   90.00
_cell.angle_beta   90.00
_cell.angle_gamma   90.00
#
_symmetry.space_group_name_H-M   'P 1'
#
loop_
_entity.id
_entity.type
_entity.pdbx_description
1 polymer ?
#
loop_
_entity_poly.entity_id
_entity_poly.type
_entity_poly.pdbx_seq_one_letter_code
_entity_poly.pdbx_strand_id
1 'polypeptide(L)'
;MLSMLSRHMHINFRVDSTRRSKMVTATTKTDIEHAAFELPTFSIDAIRAAKRVTPALGPNDVLVRMRAASLNYRDILVALGVYNKGIPLPRIPLSDGAGEIVEIGSAVTRFKVGDRVSPNFFADWLSGPINATVKASDLGGTKDGVLREYATFN
;
A
#
# COMPACT_ATOMS: atom_id res chain seq x y z
N MET A 1 -21.66 -47.92 30.08
CA MET A 1 -23.00 -47.32 29.93
C MET A 1 -22.79 -45.86 29.52
N LEU A 2 -23.25 -45.49 28.32
CA LEU A 2 -23.26 -44.16 27.66
C LEU A 2 -21.91 -43.44 27.49
N SER A 3 -21.32 -43.37 26.27
CA SER A 3 -21.72 -42.53 25.13
C SER A 3 -21.60 -41.02 25.38
N MET A 4 -20.47 -40.42 25.00
CA MET A 4 -20.48 -39.07 24.45
C MET A 4 -19.61 -39.01 23.19
N LEU A 5 -20.26 -38.54 22.13
CA LEU A 5 -19.79 -38.51 20.77
C LEU A 5 -18.71 -37.44 20.55
N SER A 6 -17.77 -37.84 19.71
CA SER A 6 -16.92 -37.05 18.83
C SER A 6 -17.63 -35.87 18.16
N ARG A 7 -16.96 -34.70 18.12
CA ARG A 7 -16.88 -33.84 16.94
C ARG A 7 -15.47 -33.26 16.83
N HIS A 8 -14.56 -34.04 16.24
CA HIS A 8 -13.32 -33.51 15.69
C HIS A 8 -13.66 -32.75 14.40
N MET A 9 -13.46 -31.43 14.41
CA MET A 9 -13.58 -30.60 13.22
C MET A 9 -12.36 -30.81 12.32
N HIS A 10 -12.47 -31.76 11.39
CA HIS A 10 -11.50 -31.96 10.32
C HIS A 10 -11.67 -30.87 9.26
N ILE A 11 -10.76 -29.89 9.23
CA ILE A 11 -10.62 -28.98 8.09
C ILE A 11 -9.79 -29.73 7.04
N ASN A 12 -10.47 -30.36 6.08
CA ASN A 12 -9.82 -31.01 4.95
C ASN A 12 -9.40 -29.96 3.92
N PHE A 13 -8.11 -29.62 3.86
CA PHE A 13 -7.53 -28.90 2.72
C PHE A 13 -7.39 -29.88 1.55
N ARG A 14 -8.32 -29.80 0.59
CA ARG A 14 -8.21 -30.53 -0.67
C ARG A 14 -7.39 -29.68 -1.63
N VAL A 15 -6.15 -30.08 -1.89
CA VAL A 15 -5.32 -29.52 -2.96
C VAL A 15 -5.84 -30.08 -4.28
N ASP A 16 -6.57 -29.25 -5.04
CA ASP A 16 -6.88 -29.55 -6.44
C ASP A 16 -5.67 -29.17 -7.29
N SER A 17 -4.94 -30.19 -7.75
CA SER A 17 -3.71 -30.07 -8.55
C SER A 17 -3.96 -29.81 -10.03
N THR A 18 -5.11 -29.25 -10.41
CA THR A 18 -5.50 -29.07 -11.82
C THR A 18 -6.16 -27.72 -12.10
N ARG A 19 -5.42 -26.61 -11.91
CA ARG A 19 -5.72 -25.35 -12.62
C ARG A 19 -4.52 -24.90 -13.43
N ARG A 20 -4.55 -25.25 -14.72
CA ARG A 20 -3.72 -24.65 -15.77
C ARG A 20 -3.73 -23.13 -15.61
N SER A 21 -2.53 -22.57 -15.69
CA SER A 21 -2.23 -21.15 -15.85
C SER A 21 -3.22 -20.46 -16.79
N LYS A 22 -4.11 -19.65 -16.21
CA LYS A 22 -4.65 -18.51 -16.94
C LYS A 22 -3.61 -17.41 -16.80
N MET A 23 -2.94 -17.07 -17.90
CA MET A 23 -2.32 -15.75 -18.05
C MET A 23 -3.37 -14.71 -17.67
N VAL A 24 -3.19 -14.08 -16.53
CA VAL A 24 -3.97 -12.90 -16.16
C VAL A 24 -3.27 -11.74 -16.85
N THR A 25 -3.61 -11.52 -18.12
CA THR A 25 -3.40 -10.21 -18.74
C THR A 25 -4.53 -9.33 -18.24
N ALA A 26 -4.32 -8.64 -17.13
CA ALA A 26 -5.22 -7.61 -16.65
C ALA A 26 -4.43 -6.31 -16.61
N THR A 27 -4.47 -5.57 -17.71
CA THR A 27 -4.26 -4.13 -17.68
C THR A 27 -5.54 -3.54 -17.11
N THR A 28 -5.56 -3.14 -15.85
CA THR A 28 -6.62 -2.28 -15.35
C THR A 28 -6.30 -0.87 -15.84
N LYS A 29 -6.71 -0.59 -17.09
CA LYS A 29 -6.69 0.74 -17.74
C LYS A 29 -7.72 1.71 -17.14
N THR A 30 -8.06 1.56 -15.88
CA THR A 30 -9.15 2.29 -15.24
C THR A 30 -8.77 2.63 -13.83
N ASP A 31 -9.22 3.80 -13.39
CA ASP A 31 -9.07 4.26 -12.03
C ASP A 31 -9.71 3.28 -11.03
N ILE A 32 -9.07 3.14 -9.88
CA ILE A 32 -9.50 2.23 -8.81
C ILE A 32 -9.93 3.07 -7.62
N GLU A 33 -11.22 3.05 -7.30
CA GLU A 33 -11.72 3.55 -6.01
C GLU A 33 -11.40 2.52 -4.92
N HIS A 34 -10.86 2.97 -3.80
CA HIS A 34 -10.53 2.11 -2.66
C HIS A 34 -10.60 2.85 -1.33
N ALA A 35 -10.62 2.10 -0.24
CA ALA A 35 -10.58 2.67 1.10
C ALA A 35 -9.18 3.20 1.45
N ALA A 36 -9.16 4.24 2.27
CA ALA A 36 -7.96 4.82 2.86
C ALA A 36 -8.29 5.48 4.20
N PHE A 37 -7.26 5.91 4.92
CA PHE A 37 -7.38 6.89 5.98
C PHE A 37 -6.72 8.20 5.56
N GLU A 38 -7.26 9.31 6.05
CA GLU A 38 -6.73 10.64 5.78
C GLU A 38 -6.52 11.40 7.08
N LEU A 39 -5.48 12.22 7.08
CA LEU A 39 -5.22 13.30 8.02
C LEU A 39 -5.73 14.61 7.38
N PRO A 40 -6.92 15.11 7.75
CA PRO A 40 -7.49 16.33 7.15
C PRO A 40 -6.96 17.62 7.78
N THR A 41 -6.52 17.55 9.03
CA THR A 41 -5.93 18.64 9.82
C THR A 41 -4.79 18.08 10.65
N PHE A 42 -3.88 18.92 11.15
CA PHE A 42 -2.81 18.49 12.06
C PHE A 42 -3.34 18.11 13.46
N SER A 43 -4.06 16.99 13.55
CA SER A 43 -4.53 16.35 14.77
C SER A 43 -4.69 14.85 14.54
N ILE A 44 -4.19 14.04 15.48
CA ILE A 44 -4.33 12.58 15.44
C ILE A 44 -5.80 12.17 15.50
N ASP A 45 -6.59 12.85 16.35
CA ASP A 45 -8.01 12.56 16.54
C ASP A 45 -8.86 12.91 15.30
N ALA A 46 -8.31 13.70 14.38
CA ALA A 46 -8.98 14.05 13.12
C ALA A 46 -8.80 12.99 12.03
N ILE A 47 -7.94 11.98 12.23
CA ILE A 47 -7.72 10.91 11.25
C ILE A 47 -9.04 10.16 11.05
N ARG A 48 -9.44 10.00 9.79
CA ARG A 48 -10.73 9.38 9.44
C ARG A 48 -10.61 8.48 8.21
N ALA A 49 -11.52 7.52 8.12
CA ALA A 49 -11.70 6.73 6.91
C ALA A 49 -12.18 7.63 5.76
N ALA A 50 -11.69 7.35 4.56
CA ALA A 50 -12.02 8.05 3.33
C ALA A 50 -12.01 7.07 2.14
N LYS A 51 -12.55 7.54 1.01
CA LYS A 51 -12.41 6.87 -0.29
C LYS A 51 -11.45 7.66 -1.16
N ARG A 52 -10.52 6.96 -1.80
CA ARG A 52 -9.54 7.54 -2.71
C ARG A 52 -9.59 6.82 -4.04
N VAL A 53 -9.21 7.55 -5.08
CA VAL A 53 -9.10 7.04 -6.44
C VAL A 53 -7.62 6.97 -6.79
N THR A 54 -7.14 5.78 -7.09
CA THR A 54 -5.81 5.59 -7.69
C THR A 54 -5.97 5.54 -9.20
N PRO A 55 -5.29 6.40 -9.97
CA PRO A 55 -5.44 6.45 -11.42
C PRO A 55 -4.91 5.17 -12.10
N ALA A 56 -5.31 4.97 -13.34
CA ALA A 56 -4.73 3.93 -14.20
C ALA A 56 -3.19 4.03 -14.26
N LEU A 57 -2.51 2.88 -14.28
CA LEU A 57 -1.05 2.82 -14.25
C LEU A 57 -0.40 3.43 -15.51
N GLY A 58 0.67 4.18 -15.29
CA GLY A 58 1.63 4.52 -16.33
C GLY A 58 2.51 3.32 -16.71
N PRO A 59 3.30 3.43 -17.80
CA PRO A 59 4.13 2.32 -18.29
C PRO A 59 5.15 1.78 -17.28
N ASN A 60 5.66 2.63 -16.39
CA ASN A 60 6.70 2.26 -15.42
C ASN A 60 6.14 1.98 -14.02
N ASP A 61 4.84 2.09 -13.84
CA ASP A 61 4.24 2.07 -12.51
C ASP A 61 3.90 0.64 -12.09
N VAL A 62 3.88 0.40 -10.79
CA VAL A 62 3.31 -0.82 -10.20
C VAL A 62 2.17 -0.46 -9.26
N LEU A 63 1.09 -1.22 -9.32
CA LEU A 63 0.00 -1.13 -8.35
C LEU A 63 0.24 -2.12 -7.23
N VAL A 64 0.36 -1.61 -6.01
CA VAL A 64 0.52 -2.42 -4.81
C VAL A 64 -0.78 -2.43 -4.03
N ARG A 65 -1.31 -3.62 -3.74
CA ARG A 65 -2.33 -3.80 -2.71
C ARG A 65 -1.64 -3.88 -1.36
N MET A 66 -1.79 -2.84 -0.55
CA MET A 66 -1.21 -2.79 0.77
C MET A 66 -1.87 -3.84 1.68
N ARG A 67 -1.04 -4.52 2.46
CA ARG A 67 -1.45 -5.54 3.43
C ARG A 67 -1.17 -5.13 4.87
N ALA A 68 -0.16 -4.28 5.06
CA ALA A 68 0.22 -3.73 6.34
C ALA A 68 0.77 -2.31 6.19
N ALA A 69 0.60 -1.51 7.23
CA ALA A 69 1.29 -0.26 7.45
C ALA A 69 1.85 -0.27 8.88
N SER A 70 3.02 0.31 9.08
CA SER A 70 3.65 0.42 10.40
C SER A 70 3.60 1.86 10.90
N LEU A 71 3.58 1.99 12.23
CA LEU A 71 3.65 3.26 12.92
C LEU A 71 5.10 3.55 13.32
N ASN A 72 5.58 4.72 12.94
CA ASN A 72 6.85 5.28 13.39
C ASN A 72 6.61 6.54 14.23
N TYR A 73 7.60 6.92 15.04
CA TYR A 73 7.53 8.15 15.84
C TYR A 73 7.30 9.40 14.97
N ARG A 74 7.89 9.44 13.76
CA ARG A 74 7.69 10.56 12.83
C ARG A 74 6.23 10.75 12.44
N ASP A 75 5.42 9.69 12.41
CA ASP A 75 4.03 9.78 11.97
C ASP A 75 3.20 10.56 12.99
N ILE A 76 3.55 10.47 14.27
CA ILE A 76 3.03 11.34 15.33
C ILE A 76 3.43 12.80 15.06
N LEU A 77 4.71 13.05 14.77
CA LEU A 77 5.20 14.40 14.49
C LEU A 77 4.54 15.02 13.24
N VAL A 78 4.28 14.22 12.21
CA VAL A 78 3.53 14.62 11.01
C VAL A 78 2.09 14.92 11.36
N ALA A 79 1.41 14.04 12.08
CA ALA A 79 0.02 14.22 12.48
C ALA A 79 -0.18 15.47 13.33
N LEU A 80 0.81 15.85 14.15
CA LEU A 80 0.79 17.07 14.96
C LEU A 80 1.33 18.32 14.23
N GLY A 81 1.75 18.20 12.97
CA GLY A 81 2.33 19.30 12.19
C GLY A 81 3.69 19.80 12.70
N VAL A 82 4.35 19.05 13.59
CA VAL A 82 5.67 19.37 14.14
C VAL A 82 6.78 19.00 13.17
N TYR A 83 6.60 17.92 12.40
CA TYR A 83 7.59 17.44 11.44
C TYR A 83 7.80 18.43 10.28
N ASN A 84 6.70 18.85 9.65
CA ASN A 84 6.68 19.85 8.59
C ASN A 84 5.26 20.44 8.46
N LYS A 85 5.09 21.73 8.76
CA LYS A 85 3.81 22.43 8.64
C LYS A 85 3.37 22.68 7.20
N GLY A 86 4.27 22.52 6.22
CA GLY A 86 3.99 22.68 4.80
C GLY A 86 3.42 21.44 4.11
N ILE A 87 3.16 20.35 4.85
CA ILE A 87 2.54 19.14 4.28
C ILE A 87 1.13 19.47 3.76
N PRO A 88 0.80 19.20 2.49
CA PRO A 88 -0.55 19.39 1.97
C PRO A 88 -1.54 18.43 2.64
N LEU A 89 -2.69 18.95 3.07
CA LEU A 89 -3.80 18.16 3.64
C LEU A 89 -5.03 18.26 2.71
N PRO A 90 -5.91 17.24 2.63
CA PRO A 90 -5.84 15.97 3.36
C PRO A 90 -4.77 15.02 2.81
N ARG A 91 -4.00 14.41 3.72
CA ARG A 91 -2.89 13.51 3.40
C ARG A 91 -3.19 12.09 3.85
N ILE A 92 -2.87 11.09 3.03
CA ILE A 92 -2.84 9.70 3.50
C ILE A 92 -1.60 9.54 4.40
N PRO A 93 -1.74 9.15 5.68
CA PRO A 93 -0.62 9.12 6.61
C PRO A 93 0.22 7.83 6.48
N LEU A 94 1.30 7.78 7.27
CA LEU A 94 2.25 6.69 7.45
C LEU A 94 3.20 6.48 6.26
N SER A 95 4.48 6.28 6.54
CA SER A 95 5.50 6.12 5.49
C SER A 95 5.75 4.67 5.08
N ASP A 96 5.64 3.74 6.02
CA ASP A 96 6.19 2.40 5.88
C ASP A 96 5.09 1.36 5.89
N GLY A 97 5.18 0.40 4.98
CA GLY A 97 4.18 -0.66 4.85
C GLY A 97 4.69 -1.81 4.00
N ALA A 98 3.84 -2.81 3.83
CA ALA A 98 4.13 -3.95 2.97
C ALA A 98 2.88 -4.35 2.21
N GLY A 99 3.07 -4.82 0.98
CA GLY A 99 1.98 -5.18 0.10
C GLY A 99 2.38 -6.21 -0.93
N GLU A 100 1.46 -6.44 -1.85
CA GLU A 100 1.60 -7.35 -2.97
C GLU A 100 1.33 -6.59 -4.26
N ILE A 101 2.19 -6.75 -5.27
CA ILE A 101 1.94 -6.19 -6.59
C ILE A 101 0.76 -6.90 -7.23
N VAL A 102 -0.28 -6.15 -7.60
CA VAL A 102 -1.49 -6.69 -8.24
C VAL A 102 -1.59 -6.33 -9.72
N GLU A 103 -0.84 -5.33 -10.16
CA GLU A 103 -0.75 -4.91 -11.56
C GLU A 103 0.59 -4.21 -11.82
N ILE A 104 1.09 -4.28 -13.06
CA ILE A 104 2.31 -3.61 -13.51
C ILE A 104 2.07 -2.89 -14.84
N GLY A 105 2.76 -1.77 -15.03
CA GLY A 105 2.84 -1.05 -16.29
C GLY A 105 3.61 -1.84 -17.36
N SER A 106 3.39 -1.49 -18.63
CA SER A 106 3.92 -2.22 -19.78
C SER A 106 5.45 -2.22 -19.93
N ALA A 107 6.14 -1.27 -19.29
CA ALA A 107 7.60 -1.13 -19.31
C ALA A 107 8.27 -1.66 -18.03
N VAL A 108 7.50 -2.15 -17.06
CA VAL A 108 8.05 -2.75 -15.83
C VAL A 108 8.68 -4.10 -16.15
N THR A 109 9.98 -4.22 -15.88
CA THR A 109 10.75 -5.46 -16.12
C THR A 109 11.31 -6.10 -14.85
N ARG A 110 11.44 -5.32 -13.77
CA ARG A 110 12.06 -5.76 -12.50
C ARG A 110 11.11 -6.55 -11.60
N PHE A 111 9.82 -6.27 -11.69
CA PHE A 111 8.79 -6.81 -10.81
C PHE A 111 7.74 -7.59 -11.60
N LYS A 112 7.03 -8.47 -10.90
CA LYS A 112 5.84 -9.16 -11.43
C LYS A 112 4.68 -9.13 -10.45
N VAL A 113 3.48 -9.31 -10.98
CA VAL A 113 2.27 -9.52 -10.17
C VAL A 113 2.49 -10.71 -9.21
N GLY A 114 2.08 -10.53 -7.95
CA GLY A 114 2.28 -11.47 -6.85
C GLY A 114 3.56 -11.25 -6.04
N ASP A 115 4.48 -10.38 -6.49
CA ASP A 115 5.67 -10.06 -5.70
C ASP A 115 5.28 -9.31 -4.42
N ARG A 116 5.89 -9.71 -3.30
CA ARG A 116 5.76 -9.03 -2.01
C ARG A 116 6.78 -7.91 -1.92
N VAL A 117 6.32 -6.70 -1.65
CA VAL A 117 7.14 -5.49 -1.69
C VAL A 117 6.91 -4.60 -0.48
N SER A 118 7.90 -3.79 -0.18
CA SER A 118 7.83 -2.66 0.75
C SER A 118 8.25 -1.42 -0.02
N PRO A 119 7.51 -0.30 0.06
CA PRO A 119 7.94 0.94 -0.57
C PRO A 119 9.16 1.51 0.16
N ASN A 120 9.95 2.28 -0.57
CA ASN A 120 11.02 3.09 0.02
C ASN A 120 10.40 4.29 0.74
N PHE A 121 10.98 4.67 1.89
CA PHE A 121 10.56 5.85 2.65
C PHE A 121 10.52 7.11 1.78
N PHE A 122 11.62 7.37 1.06
CA PHE A 122 11.67 8.33 -0.03
C PHE A 122 11.37 7.58 -1.32
N ALA A 123 10.17 7.75 -1.86
CA ALA A 123 9.69 6.97 -3.00
C ALA A 123 10.63 7.08 -4.21
N ASP A 124 11.26 8.24 -4.42
CA ASP A 124 12.06 8.53 -5.62
C ASP A 124 13.56 8.23 -5.42
N TRP A 125 13.94 7.62 -4.29
CA TRP A 125 15.33 7.34 -3.98
C TRP A 125 15.73 5.91 -4.36
N LEU A 126 16.52 5.80 -5.43
CA LEU A 126 17.08 4.53 -5.87
C LEU A 126 18.48 4.27 -5.29
N SER A 127 19.35 5.29 -5.27
CA SER A 127 20.71 5.21 -4.72
C SER A 127 21.35 6.60 -4.61
N GLY A 128 22.52 6.68 -3.99
CA GLY A 128 23.31 7.92 -3.90
C GLY A 128 22.93 8.81 -2.71
N PRO A 129 23.51 10.01 -2.60
CA PRO A 129 23.23 10.91 -1.48
C PRO A 129 21.80 11.46 -1.53
N ILE A 130 21.21 11.66 -0.35
CA ILE A 130 19.91 12.33 -0.22
C ILE A 130 20.07 13.81 -0.56
N ASN A 131 19.26 14.30 -1.49
CA ASN A 131 19.18 15.71 -1.87
C ASN A 131 17.76 16.26 -1.67
N ALA A 132 17.54 17.53 -2.02
CA ALA A 132 16.23 18.18 -1.84
C ALA A 132 15.10 17.48 -2.61
N THR A 133 15.36 17.01 -3.83
CA THR A 133 14.40 16.27 -4.66
C THR A 133 13.97 14.97 -3.99
N VAL A 134 14.94 14.20 -3.48
CA VAL A 134 14.66 12.96 -2.74
C VAL A 134 13.82 13.25 -1.50
N LYS A 135 14.17 14.29 -0.73
CA LYS A 135 13.40 14.68 0.47
C LYS A 135 11.96 15.07 0.18
N ALA A 136 11.68 15.61 -1.01
CA ALA A 136 10.33 15.93 -1.47
C ALA A 136 9.50 14.70 -1.90
N SER A 137 10.03 13.49 -1.71
CA SER A 137 9.34 12.23 -2.02
C SER A 137 9.00 11.38 -0.80
N ASP A 138 9.04 11.95 0.41
CA ASP A 138 8.77 11.20 1.64
C ASP A 138 7.29 10.80 1.77
N LEU A 139 7.06 9.50 1.99
CA LEU A 139 5.72 8.95 2.13
C LEU A 139 5.08 9.36 3.46
N GLY A 140 3.78 9.66 3.41
CA GLY A 140 3.00 10.16 4.54
C GLY A 140 3.32 11.63 4.89
N GLY A 141 4.31 12.24 4.24
CA GLY A 141 4.65 13.66 4.35
C GLY A 141 4.33 14.37 3.05
N THR A 142 5.34 14.58 2.22
CA THR A 142 5.21 15.30 0.93
C THR A 142 4.37 14.51 -0.07
N LYS A 143 4.48 13.18 -0.07
CA LYS A 143 3.63 12.27 -0.88
C LYS A 143 2.62 11.54 0.00
N ASP A 144 1.54 11.07 -0.61
CA ASP A 144 0.57 10.20 0.06
C ASP A 144 1.25 8.96 0.61
N GLY A 145 0.93 8.63 1.86
CA GLY A 145 1.47 7.51 2.59
C GLY A 145 0.87 6.16 2.22
N VAL A 146 0.98 5.23 3.15
CA VAL A 146 0.64 3.82 2.91
C VAL A 146 -0.61 3.35 3.65
N LEU A 147 -1.26 4.19 4.46
CA LEU A 147 -2.51 3.82 5.15
C LEU A 147 -3.73 3.87 4.20
N ARG A 148 -3.65 3.05 3.15
CA ARG A 148 -4.60 2.93 2.04
C ARG A 148 -4.57 1.52 1.47
N GLU A 149 -5.66 1.06 0.85
CA GLU A 149 -5.71 -0.30 0.29
C GLU A 149 -4.85 -0.48 -0.96
N TYR A 150 -4.79 0.54 -1.84
CA TYR A 150 -4.02 0.50 -3.08
C TYR A 150 -3.11 1.72 -3.20
N ALA A 151 -1.91 1.49 -3.71
CA ALA A 151 -0.88 2.51 -3.87
C ALA A 151 -0.09 2.27 -5.15
N THR A 152 0.12 3.33 -5.94
CA THR A 152 0.97 3.31 -7.12
C THR A 152 2.38 3.80 -6.78
N PHE A 153 3.40 3.09 -7.27
CA PHE A 153 4.82 3.44 -7.14
C PHE A 153 5.54 3.25 -8.49
N ASN A 154 6.67 3.94 -8.69
CA ASN A 154 7.50 3.85 -9.90
C ASN A 154 9.00 3.91 -9.61
#